data_AF-A0A1M7R510-F1
#
_entry.id   AF-A0A1M7R510-F1
#
_cell.length_a   1.000
_cell.length_b   1.000
_cell.length_c   1.000
_cell.angle_alpha   90.00
_cell.angle_beta   90.00
_cell.angle_gamma   90.00
#
_symmetry.space_group_name_H-M   'P 1'
#
loop_
_entity.id
_entity.type
_entity.pdbx_description
1 polymer ?
#
loop_
_entity_poly.entity_id
_entity_poly.type
_entity_poly.pdbx_seq_one_letter_code
_entity_poly.pdbx_strand_id
1 'polypeptide(L)' 'MDQLHYKGWEIIPTVLPTGDHQWSASCDLARKTADGEEVFEGATMQFVRANKDDALTAACEEAVTQIDNIIANPLVRMA' A
#
# COMPACT_ATOMS: atom_id res chain seq x y z
N MET A 1 9.57 -8.50 -3.82
CA MET A 1 8.29 -8.30 -4.53
C MET A 1 8.41 -6.98 -5.23
N ASP A 2 8.02 -6.97 -6.51
CA ASP A 2 8.17 -5.80 -7.37
C ASP A 2 7.14 -4.73 -6.96
N GLN A 3 7.53 -3.45 -7.02
CA GLN A 3 6.62 -2.34 -6.81
C GLN A 3 5.45 -2.43 -7.80
N LEU A 4 4.23 -2.23 -7.35
CA LEU A 4 3.05 -2.28 -8.21
C LEU A 4 2.66 -0.87 -8.63
N HIS A 5 2.76 -0.59 -9.93
CA HIS A 5 2.38 0.71 -10.46
C HIS A 5 0.87 0.76 -10.76
N TYR A 6 0.15 1.67 -10.11
CA TYR A 6 -1.31 1.80 -10.22
C TYR A 6 -1.74 3.26 -10.39
N LYS A 7 -2.29 3.62 -11.56
CA LYS A 7 -2.86 4.95 -11.86
C LYS A 7 -1.94 6.14 -11.51
N GLY A 8 -0.63 6.02 -11.70
CA GLY A 8 0.36 7.06 -11.36
C GLY A 8 0.84 7.02 -9.91
N TRP A 9 0.48 5.97 -9.17
CA TRP A 9 0.98 5.65 -7.84
C TRP A 9 1.86 4.40 -7.90
N GLU A 10 2.86 4.34 -7.04
CA GLU A 10 3.71 3.20 -6.75
C GLU A 10 3.22 2.61 -5.42
N ILE A 11 2.78 1.36 -5.46
CA ILE A 11 2.42 0.57 -4.28
C ILE A 11 3.63 -0.28 -3.95
N ILE A 12 4.22 -0.05 -2.79
CA ILE A 12 5.45 -0.71 -2.36
C ILE A 12 5.09 -1.70 -1.25
N PRO A 13 4.88 -2.98 -1.56
CA PRO A 13 4.53 -3.98 -0.56
C PRO A 13 5.74 -4.33 0.31
N THR A 14 5.64 -4.02 1.60
CA THR A 14 6.56 -4.41 2.65
C THR A 14 5.98 -5.60 3.40
N VAL A 15 6.76 -6.66 3.58
CA VAL A 15 6.34 -7.84 4.34
C VAL A 15 7.44 -8.29 5.28
N LEU A 16 7.08 -8.46 6.54
CA LEU A 16 7.99 -8.77 7.63
C LEU A 16 7.46 -9.97 8.41
N PRO A 17 8.29 -10.98 8.69
CA PRO A 17 7.89 -12.07 9.59
C PRO A 17 7.74 -11.51 11.01
N THR A 18 6.64 -11.86 11.68
CA THR A 18 6.46 -11.57 13.10
C THR A 18 6.83 -12.81 13.92
N GLY A 19 7.20 -12.62 15.19
CA GLY A 19 7.75 -13.68 16.05
C GLY A 19 6.79 -14.84 16.35
N ASP A 20 5.54 -14.79 15.92
CA ASP A 20 4.45 -15.73 16.24
C ASP A 20 4.08 -16.66 15.06
N HIS A 21 5.04 -16.99 14.18
CA HIS A 21 4.76 -17.68 12.90
C HIS A 21 3.76 -16.96 11.99
N GLN A 22 3.60 -15.65 12.17
CA GLN A 22 2.74 -14.80 11.38
C GLN A 22 3.59 -13.88 10.49
N TRP A 23 2.95 -13.26 9.53
CA TRP A 23 3.52 -12.31 8.59
C TRP A 23 2.73 -11.03 8.69
N SER A 24 3.45 -9.92 8.91
CA SER A 24 2.90 -8.58 8.81
C SER A 24 3.22 -8.05 7.44
N ALA A 25 2.20 -7.61 6.69
CA ALA A 25 2.39 -6.92 5.43
C ALA A 25 1.73 -5.54 5.48
N SER A 26 2.38 -4.57 4.87
CA SER A 26 1.88 -3.21 4.67
C SER A 26 2.32 -2.75 3.30
N CYS A 27 1.55 -1.87 2.68
CA CYS A 27 1.87 -1.30 1.39
C CYS A 27 2.07 0.20 1.54
N ASP A 28 3.25 0.68 1.20
CA ASP A 28 3.47 2.12 1.13
C ASP A 28 2.94 2.67 -0.19
N LEU A 29 2.32 3.85 -0.14
CA LEU A 29 1.69 4.53 -1.25
C LEU A 29 2.51 5.76 -1.62
N ALA A 30 3.24 5.68 -2.72
CA ALA A 30 3.98 6.81 -3.27
C ALA A 30 3.36 7.29 -4.57
N ARG A 31 3.05 8.57 -4.69
CA ARG A 31 2.57 9.15 -5.95
C ARG A 31 3.76 9.58 -6.80
N LYS A 32 3.81 9.13 -8.05
CA LYS A 32 4.81 9.62 -9.01
C LYS A 32 4.35 10.96 -9.57
N THR A 33 5.11 12.02 -9.36
CA THR A 33 4.83 13.35 -9.91
C THR A 33 5.20 13.41 -11.38
N ALA A 34 4.77 14.46 -12.08
CA ALA A 34 5.11 14.67 -13.49
C ALA A 34 6.64 14.84 -13.73
N ASP A 35 7.39 15.21 -12.70
CA ASP A 35 8.86 15.33 -12.73
C ASP A 35 9.57 13.97 -12.53
N GLY A 36 8.81 12.91 -12.25
CA GLY A 36 9.33 11.57 -11.97
C GLY A 36 9.69 11.34 -10.50
N GLU A 37 9.46 12.32 -9.62
CA GLU A 37 9.68 12.19 -8.17
C GLU A 37 8.60 11.32 -7.53
N GLU A 38 8.99 10.44 -6.61
CA GLU A 38 8.10 9.60 -5.82
C GLU A 38 7.79 10.31 -4.50
N VAL A 39 6.57 10.82 -4.36
CA VAL A 39 6.10 11.48 -3.15
C VAL A 39 5.31 10.47 -2.32
N PHE A 40 5.88 10.04 -1.19
CA PHE A 40 5.16 9.23 -0.21
C PHE A 40 3.96 10.02 0.34
N GLU A 41 2.75 9.57 -0.03
CA GLU A 41 1.50 10.20 0.37
C GLU A 41 0.77 9.40 1.45
N GLY A 42 1.16 8.15 1.69
CA GLY A 42 0.65 7.37 2.81
C GLY A 42 1.17 5.94 2.84
N ALA A 43 0.62 5.15 3.76
CA ALA A 43 0.83 3.71 3.83
C ALA A 43 -0.45 3.02 4.30
N THR A 44 -0.64 1.77 3.88
CA THR A 44 -1.73 0.95 4.40
C THR A 44 -1.45 0.54 5.84
N MET A 45 -2.52 0.18 6.53
CA MET A 45 -2.40 -0.49 7.83
C MET A 45 -1.60 -1.78 7.68
N GLN A 46 -1.00 -2.22 8.79
CA GLN A 46 -0.32 -3.50 8.85
C GLN A 46 -1.33 -4.64 8.98
N PHE A 47 -1.30 -5.55 8.00
CA PHE A 47 -2.09 -6.75 7.97
C PHE A 47 -1.27 -7.91 8.50
N VAL A 48 -1.66 -8.43 9.66
CA VAL A 48 -1.03 -9.62 10.23
C VAL A 48 -1.86 -10.85 9.85
N ARG A 49 -1.21 -11.81 9.19
CA ARG A 49 -1.80 -13.10 8.76
C ARG A 49 -0.84 -14.25 8.97
N ALA A 50 -1.36 -15.47 9.04
CA ALA A 50 -0.54 -16.68 9.16
C ALA A 50 0.28 -16.97 7.88
N ASN A 51 -0.19 -16.53 6.72
CA ASN A 51 0.47 -16.73 5.44
C ASN A 51 1.00 -15.42 4.87
N LYS A 52 2.21 -15.46 4.33
CA LYS A 52 2.87 -14.32 3.70
C LYS A 52 2.04 -13.74 2.54
N ASP A 53 1.61 -14.59 1.62
CA ASP A 53 0.80 -14.18 0.46
C ASP A 53 -0.53 -13.58 0.90
N ASP A 54 -1.19 -14.16 1.91
CA ASP A 54 -2.47 -13.65 2.42
C ASP A 54 -2.33 -12.24 3.03
N ALA A 55 -1.26 -12.02 3.80
CA ALA A 55 -0.95 -10.69 4.35
C ALA A 55 -0.73 -9.67 3.22
N LEU A 56 0.04 -10.04 2.20
CA LEU A 56 0.35 -9.18 1.07
C LEU A 56 -0.86 -8.88 0.20
N THR A 57 -1.68 -9.88 -0.10
CA THR A 57 -2.92 -9.69 -0.87
C THR A 57 -3.84 -8.71 -0.15
N ALA A 58 -4.05 -8.89 1.16
CA ALA A 58 -4.84 -7.96 1.96
C ALA A 58 -4.28 -6.53 1.94
N ALA A 59 -2.96 -6.38 2.10
CA ALA A 59 -2.32 -5.07 2.05
C ALA A 59 -2.41 -4.42 0.66
N CYS A 60 -2.31 -5.20 -0.41
CA CYS A 60 -2.38 -4.69 -1.79
C CYS A 60 -3.81 -4.28 -2.18
N GLU A 61 -4.82 -5.06 -1.78
CA GLU A 61 -6.23 -4.72 -2.02
C GLU A 61 -6.64 -3.42 -1.32
N GLU A 62 -6.17 -3.24 -0.07
CA GLU A 62 -6.41 -2.02 0.70
C GLU A 62 -5.64 -0.82 0.14
N ALA A 63 -4.42 -1.03 -0.36
CA ALA A 63 -3.65 0.00 -1.05
C ALA A 63 -4.38 0.50 -2.30
N VAL A 64 -4.86 -0.41 -3.13
CA VAL A 64 -5.63 -0.09 -4.34
C VAL A 64 -6.91 0.65 -3.98
N THR A 65 -7.63 0.19 -2.96
CA THR A 65 -8.87 0.82 -2.48
C THR A 65 -8.61 2.23 -1.93
N GLN A 66 -7.54 2.44 -1.18
CA GLN A 66 -7.15 3.76 -0.71
C GLN A 66 -6.80 4.70 -1.86
N ILE A 67 -5.99 4.25 -2.83
CA ILE A 67 -5.66 5.04 -4.02
C ILE A 67 -6.93 5.39 -4.79
N ASP A 68 -7.84 4.43 -4.99
CA ASP A 68 -9.08 4.69 -5.71
C ASP A 68 -9.96 5.71 -4.98
N ASN A 69 -10.06 5.63 -3.64
CA ASN A 69 -10.74 6.65 -2.84
C ASN A 69 -10.08 8.03 -2.91
N ILE A 70 -8.74 8.11 -2.89
CA ILE A 70 -7.98 9.37 -3.02
C ILE A 70 -8.23 9.99 -4.40
N ILE A 71 -8.23 9.17 -5.46
CA ILE A 71 -8.49 9.61 -6.84
C ILE A 71 -9.96 10.02 -7.02
N ALA A 72 -10.89 9.20 -6.55
CA ALA A 72 -12.33 9.44 -6.68
C ALA A 72 -12.79 10.62 -5.84
N ASN A 73 -12.15 10.87 -4.70
CA ASN A 73 -12.56 11.92 -3.78
C ASN A 73 -11.35 12.61 -3.12
N PRO A 74 -10.74 13.60 -3.80
CA PRO A 74 -9.55 14.31 -3.28
C PRO A 74 -9.82 15.08 -1.97
N LEU A 75 -11.08 15.23 -1.57
CA LEU A 75 -11.53 15.86 -0.31
C LEU A 75 -11.44 14.93 0.91
N VAL A 76 -11.32 13.60 0.73
CA VAL A 76 -11.06 12.64 1.83
C VAL A 76 -9.71 12.90 2.52
N ARG A 77 -8.85 13.69 1.87
CA ARG A 77 -7.59 14.22 2.39
C ARG A 77 -7.76 15.19 3.56
N MET A 78 -8.98 15.61 3.89
CA MET A 78 -9.29 16.58 4.94
C MET A 78 -10.36 16.06 5.92
N ALA A 79 -10.07 15.02 6.68
CA ALA A 79 -10.82 14.68 7.89
C ALA A 79 -9.93 14.00 8.92
#